data_AF-A0A0F9CJ41-F1
#
_entry.id   AF-A0A0F9CJ41-F1
#
_cell.length_a   1.000
_cell.length_b   1.000
_cell.length_c   1.000
_cell.angle_alpha   90.00
_cell.angle_beta   90.00
_cell.angle_gamma   90.00
#
_symmetry.space_group_name_H-M   'P 1'
#
loop_
_entity.id
_entity.type
_entity.pdbx_description
1 polymer ?
#
loop_
_entity_poly.entity_id
_entity_poly.type
_entity_poly.pdbx_seq_one_letter_code
_entity_poly.pdbx_strand_id
1 'polypeptide(L)' 'MGHEGPGAALLSIGDVNLVHAGSDIRFALLGGRFVGDAALLRFYVLHCIAIPVIIVIFMAIHFWRIRKDGGISRPL' A
#
# COMPACT_ATOMS: atom_id res chain seq x y z
N MET A 1 -3.64 5.19 23.46
CA MET A 1 -4.71 5.25 22.43
C MET A 1 -4.15 4.67 21.14
N GLY A 2 -4.56 3.43 20.80
CA GLY A 2 -4.26 2.64 19.60
C GLY A 2 -3.15 3.10 18.64
N HIS A 3 -1.90 2.71 18.90
CA HIS A 3 -0.80 2.87 17.93
C HIS A 3 -0.33 1.53 17.31
N GLU A 4 -0.95 0.44 17.73
CA GLU A 4 -0.62 -0.93 17.38
C GLU A 4 -1.94 -1.62 17.06
N GLY A 5 -2.22 -1.81 15.77
CA GLY A 5 -3.42 -2.52 15.33
C GLY A 5 -3.43 -3.96 15.90
N PRO A 6 -4.56 -4.68 15.81
CA PRO A 6 -4.71 -6.02 16.38
C PRO A 6 -3.70 -7.06 15.85
N GLY A 7 -2.99 -6.78 14.75
CA GLY A 7 -1.90 -7.60 14.21
C GLY A 7 -0.47 -7.11 14.53
N ALA A 8 -0.30 -5.95 15.18
CA ALA A 8 1.02 -5.43 15.54
C ALA A 8 1.70 -6.30 16.61
N ALA A 9 0.92 -6.91 17.51
CA ALA A 9 1.41 -7.88 18.49
C ALA A 9 1.97 -9.16 17.85
N LEU A 10 1.57 -9.48 16.61
CA LEU A 10 2.01 -10.67 15.88
C LEU A 10 3.34 -10.44 15.14
N LEU A 11 3.71 -9.18 14.90
CA LEU A 11 4.93 -8.74 14.22
C LEU A 11 5.97 -8.22 15.23
N SER A 12 6.12 -8.92 16.36
CA SER A 12 7.16 -8.71 17.38
C SER A 12 8.15 -9.87 17.34
N ILE A 13 9.43 -9.59 17.15
CA ILE A 13 10.50 -10.59 17.29
C ILE A 13 11.10 -10.38 18.69
N GLY A 14 10.67 -11.18 19.67
CA GLY A 14 11.05 -10.96 21.06
C GLY A 14 10.57 -9.60 21.58
N ASP A 15 11.45 -8.82 22.21
CA ASP A 15 11.17 -7.51 22.81
C ASP A 15 11.19 -6.32 21.83
N VAL A 16 11.43 -6.55 20.52
CA VAL A 16 11.43 -5.49 19.50
C VAL A 16 10.15 -5.49 18.67
N ASN A 17 9.34 -4.43 18.85
CA ASN A 17 8.12 -4.21 18.09
C ASN A 17 8.46 -3.56 16.75
N LEU A 18 8.26 -4.27 15.63
CA LEU A 18 8.56 -3.75 14.29
C LEU A 18 7.56 -2.68 13.82
N VAL A 19 6.43 -2.52 14.52
CA VAL A 19 5.33 -1.60 14.19
C VAL A 19 5.12 -0.63 15.36
N HIS A 20 6.11 0.23 15.59
CA HIS A 20 6.04 1.27 16.63
C HIS A 20 5.51 2.62 16.10
N ALA A 21 5.17 3.57 16.99
CA ALA A 21 4.68 4.90 16.60
C ALA A 21 5.72 5.74 15.80
N GLY A 22 7.00 5.39 15.89
CA GLY A 22 8.08 5.89 15.02
C GLY A 22 8.34 5.02 13.79
N SER A 23 7.46 4.08 13.45
CA SER A 23 7.60 3.27 12.23
C SER A 23 7.42 4.23 11.05
N ASP A 24 8.52 4.42 10.32
CA ASP A 24 8.68 5.46 9.31
C ASP A 24 7.53 5.54 8.32
N ILE A 25 6.87 4.40 8.05
CA ILE A 25 5.76 4.31 7.11
C ILE A 25 4.60 5.24 7.51
N ARG A 26 4.22 5.30 8.78
CA ARG A 26 3.09 6.15 9.21
C ARG A 26 3.46 7.63 9.09
N PHE A 27 4.66 8.01 9.52
CA PHE A 27 5.12 9.38 9.40
C PHE A 27 5.33 9.81 7.94
N ALA A 28 5.85 8.92 7.09
CA ALA A 28 6.02 9.13 5.66
C ALA A 28 4.68 9.32 4.94
N LEU A 29 3.66 8.54 5.30
CA LEU A 29 2.32 8.66 4.70
C LEU A 29 1.58 9.91 5.19
N LEU A 30 1.57 10.19 6.50
CA LEU A 30 0.80 11.32 7.07
C LEU A 30 1.53 12.67 6.91
N GLY A 31 2.85 12.70 6.87
CA GLY A 31 3.63 13.95 6.87
C GLY A 31 3.63 14.71 8.19
N GLY A 32 3.20 14.06 9.27
CA GLY A 32 3.09 14.66 10.59
C GLY A 32 2.71 13.60 11.64
N ARG A 33 2.66 14.02 12.91
CA ARG A 33 2.26 13.15 14.03
C ARG A 33 0.75 12.91 14.09
N PHE A 34 -0.02 13.77 13.42
CA PHE A 34 -1.48 13.73 13.34
C PHE A 34 -1.95 13.94 11.90
N VAL A 35 -3.21 13.56 11.64
CA VAL A 35 -3.87 13.81 10.36
C VAL A 35 -4.21 15.30 10.26
N GLY A 36 -3.81 15.93 9.16
CA GLY A 36 -4.08 17.34 8.87
C GLY A 36 -3.92 17.63 7.38
N ASP A 37 -3.79 18.90 7.00
CA ASP A 37 -3.74 19.33 5.59
C ASP A 37 -2.64 18.63 4.78
N ALA A 38 -1.47 18.42 5.38
CA ALA A 38 -0.37 17.71 4.73
C ALA A 38 -0.71 16.24 4.42
N ALA A 39 -1.48 15.57 5.28
CA ALA A 39 -1.96 14.21 5.03
C ALA A 39 -3.00 14.22 3.91
N LEU A 40 -3.94 15.17 3.93
CA LEU A 40 -4.98 15.30 2.91
C LEU A 40 -4.39 15.42 1.50
N LEU A 41 -3.41 16.31 1.32
CA LEU A 41 -2.76 16.51 0.03
C LEU A 41 -2.00 15.25 -0.44
N ARG A 42 -1.31 14.55 0.47
CA ARG A 42 -0.59 13.31 0.14
C ARG A 42 -1.54 12.19 -0.27
N PHE A 43 -2.63 12.01 0.46
CA PHE A 43 -3.65 11.02 0.11
C PHE A 43 -4.38 11.37 -1.19
N TYR A 44 -4.62 12.65 -1.47
CA TYR A 44 -5.16 13.10 -2.75
C TYR A 44 -4.24 12.70 -3.93
N VAL A 45 -2.95 13.03 -3.85
CA VAL A 45 -1.97 12.67 -4.89
C VAL A 45 -1.84 11.15 -5.01
N LEU A 46 -1.77 10.43 -3.89
CA LEU A 46 -1.68 8.98 -3.88
C LEU A 46 -2.92 8.34 -4.52
N HIS A 47 -4.11 8.87 -4.26
CA HIS A 47 -5.38 8.31 -4.74
C HIS A 47 -5.70 8.68 -6.19
N CYS A 48 -5.45 9.92 -6.60
CA CYS A 48 -5.82 10.39 -7.94
C CYS A 48 -4.72 10.17 -8.98
N ILE A 49 -3.46 10.01 -8.56
CA ILE A 49 -2.33 9.86 -9.47
C ILE A 49 -1.63 8.53 -9.26
N ALA A 50 -1.05 8.27 -8.08
CA ALA A 50 -0.18 7.12 -7.89
C ALA A 50 -0.92 5.78 -8.06
N ILE A 51 -2.05 5.59 -7.36
CA ILE A 51 -2.85 4.36 -7.44
C ILE A 51 -3.36 4.12 -8.87
N PRO A 52 -4.02 5.08 -9.55
CA PRO A 52 -4.51 4.88 -10.91
C PRO A 52 -3.40 4.51 -11.90
N VAL A 53 -2.23 5.17 -11.80
CA VAL A 53 -1.07 4.88 -12.66
C VAL A 53 -0.57 3.46 -12.42
N ILE A 54 -0.40 3.05 -11.16
CA ILE A 54 0.01 1.69 -10.81
C ILE A 54 -1.00 0.67 -11.36
N ILE A 55 -2.30 0.87 -11.13
CA ILE A 55 -3.34 -0.03 -11.62
C ILE A 55 -3.30 -0.15 -13.14
N VAL A 56 -3.15 0.96 -13.87
CA VAL A 56 -3.04 0.93 -15.34
C VAL A 56 -1.81 0.16 -15.80
N ILE A 57 -0.65 0.33 -15.16
CA ILE A 57 0.57 -0.42 -15.49
C ILE A 57 0.35 -1.92 -15.24
N PHE A 58 -0.20 -2.30 -14.08
CA PHE A 58 -0.48 -3.69 -13.77
C PHE A 58 -1.51 -4.30 -14.71
N MET A 59 -2.58 -3.58 -15.08
CA MET A 59 -3.55 -4.04 -16.08
C MET A 59 -2.91 -4.19 -17.46
N ALA A 60 -2.05 -3.25 -17.87
CA ALA A 60 -1.33 -3.34 -19.15
C ALA A 60 -0.43 -4.58 -19.21
N ILE A 61 0.34 -4.84 -18.15
CA ILE A 61 1.17 -6.04 -18.04
C ILE A 61 0.30 -7.30 -18.03
N HIS A 62 -0.78 -7.30 -17.26
CA HIS A 62 -1.72 -8.42 -17.16
C HIS A 62 -2.30 -8.79 -18.53
N PHE A 63 -2.83 -7.81 -19.28
CA PHE A 63 -3.38 -8.05 -20.61
C PHE A 63 -2.31 -8.37 -21.65
N TRP A 64 -1.11 -7.79 -21.54
CA TRP A 64 0.01 -8.16 -22.40
C TRP A 64 0.40 -9.63 -22.21
N ARG A 65 0.44 -10.12 -20.96
CA ARG A 65 0.70 -11.53 -20.66
C ARG A 65 -0.41 -12.42 -21.17
N ILE A 66 -1.69 -12.09 -20.92
CA ILE A 66 -2.82 -12.85 -21.48
C ILE A 66 -2.73 -12.97 -23.01
N ARG A 67 -2.44 -11.87 -23.71
CA ARG A 67 -2.30 -11.88 -25.17
C ARG A 67 -1.07 -12.66 -25.64
N LYS A 68 0.02 -12.62 -24.88
CA LYS A 68 1.27 -13.30 -25.24
C LYS A 68 1.23 -14.80 -24.95
N ASP A 69 0.54 -15.22 -23.89
CA ASP A 69 0.47 -16.61 -23.43
C ASP A 69 -0.67 -17.41 -24.09
N GLY A 70 -1.28 -16.87 -25.17
CA GLY A 70 -2.23 -17.60 -26.01
C GLY A 70 -3.70 -17.52 -25.59
N GLY A 71 -4.05 -16.60 -24.69
CA GLY A 71 -5.42 -16.33 -24.26
C GLY A 71 -5.84 -17.04 -22.98
N ILE A 72 -7.13 -16.90 -22.65
CA ILE A 72 -7.79 -17.54 -21.52
C ILE A 72 -7.70 -19.06 -21.69
N SER A 73 -7.26 -19.75 -20.63
CA SER A 73 -7.11 -21.21 -20.56
C SER A 73 -8.18 -21.91 -21.40
N ARG A 74 -7.72 -22.57 -22.48
CA ARG A 74 -8.59 -23.32 -23.38
C ARG A 74 -9.34 -24.39 -22.57
N PRO A 75 -10.61 -24.68 -22.89
CA PRO A 75 -11.42 -25.62 -22.12
C PRO A 75 -10.77 -27.00 -22.05
N LEU A 76 -10.98 -27.68 -20.91
CA LEU A 76 -10.71 -29.10 -20.70
C LEU A 76 -11.73 -29.96 -21.44
#